data_AF-B8MM83-F1
#
_entry.id   AF-B8MM83-F1
#
_cell.length_a   1.000
_cell.length_b   1.000
_cell.length_c   1.000
_cell.angle_alpha   90.00
_cell.angle_beta   90.00
_cell.angle_gamma   90.00
#
_symmetry.space_group_name_H-M   'P 1'
#
loop_
_entity.id
_entity.type
_entity.pdbx_description
1 polymer ?
#
loop_
_entity_poly.entity_id
_entity_poly.type
_entity_poly.pdbx_seq_one_letter_code
_entity_poly.pdbx_strand_id
1 'polypeptide(L)'
;MDFKASYNITSDSEDEEEAEDNDEDEATVYFMVGQLQDQVEIFHGILPDTGAARVSTVGRRQLTALQKIYPGIIVDKSRAGEYSIRFGQGDSVDSEGAITIKTPIGNVDFHVMNTPTPFLLCIANMDHHEAYLDNTTNCLVKGDLRVLIVWK
;
A
#
# COMPACT_ATOMS: atom_id res chain seq x y z
N MET A 1 -12.24 31.67 70.51
CA MET A 1 -12.74 30.32 70.20
C MET A 1 -11.96 29.85 69.00
N ASP A 2 -11.22 28.76 69.23
CA ASP A 2 -10.66 27.75 68.31
C ASP A 2 -9.76 28.18 67.13
N PHE A 3 -8.81 27.38 66.67
CA PHE A 3 -7.75 26.57 67.27
C PHE A 3 -6.72 26.41 66.13
N LYS A 4 -5.43 26.59 66.45
CA LYS A 4 -4.16 26.17 65.77
C LYS A 4 -4.22 25.65 64.31
N ALA A 5 -3.41 26.25 63.42
CA ALA A 5 -2.06 25.81 63.02
C ALA A 5 -2.09 24.51 62.20
N SER A 6 -1.48 24.36 61.01
CA SER A 6 -0.12 24.79 60.66
C SER A 6 0.34 24.18 59.32
N TYR A 7 1.39 24.79 58.75
CA TYR A 7 2.48 24.26 57.90
C TYR A 7 2.34 24.19 56.36
N ASN A 8 3.35 24.83 55.74
CA ASN A 8 3.71 24.99 54.33
C ASN A 8 4.31 23.72 53.71
N ILE A 9 4.13 23.54 52.39
CA ILE A 9 5.05 22.88 51.43
C ILE A 9 4.81 23.55 50.05
N THR A 10 5.63 24.54 49.65
CA THR A 10 6.70 24.54 48.59
C THR A 10 6.22 24.18 47.17
N SER A 11 6.32 25.14 46.23
CA SER A 11 7.23 25.17 45.05
C SER A 11 6.92 24.09 44.00
N ASP A 12 6.91 24.32 42.70
CA ASP A 12 7.10 25.47 41.81
C ASP A 12 6.48 25.03 40.49
N SER A 13 6.22 26.02 39.64
CA SER A 13 5.86 25.94 38.21
C SER A 13 6.23 24.65 37.47
N GLU A 14 5.23 24.07 36.79
CA GLU A 14 5.47 23.27 35.59
C GLU A 14 4.70 23.89 34.43
N ASP A 15 5.45 24.20 33.39
CA ASP A 15 5.06 24.82 32.14
C ASP A 15 4.09 23.92 31.36
N GLU A 16 3.05 24.53 30.79
CA GLU A 16 2.18 23.90 29.79
C GLU A 16 2.96 23.81 28.47
N GLU A 17 3.69 22.71 28.24
CA GLU A 17 4.15 22.35 26.90
C GLU A 17 2.96 21.78 26.11
N GLU A 18 2.47 22.55 25.13
CA GLU A 18 1.56 22.05 24.11
C GLU A 18 2.26 20.94 23.31
N ALA A 19 1.72 19.73 23.41
CA ALA A 19 2.12 18.63 22.54
C ALA A 19 1.65 18.94 21.11
N GLU A 20 2.56 19.37 20.26
CA GLU A 20 2.37 19.34 18.81
C GLU A 20 2.15 17.88 18.38
N ASP A 21 0.89 17.60 18.04
CA ASP A 21 0.42 16.36 17.45
C ASP A 21 1.02 16.21 16.05
N ASN A 22 2.23 15.64 15.98
CA ASN A 22 2.85 15.23 14.74
C ASN A 22 2.27 13.88 14.31
N ASP A 23 1.03 13.92 13.82
CA ASP A 23 0.33 12.83 13.14
C ASP A 23 0.89 12.61 11.71
N GLU A 24 2.21 12.57 11.58
CA GLU A 24 2.90 12.22 10.34
C GLU A 24 3.65 10.89 10.50
N ASP A 25 2.90 9.79 10.47
CA ASP A 25 3.44 8.48 10.10
C ASP A 25 2.45 7.75 9.20
N GLU A 26 1.99 8.44 8.16
CA GLU A 26 1.29 7.79 7.05
C GLU A 26 2.32 7.04 6.19
N ALA A 27 2.37 5.72 6.39
CA ALA A 27 3.24 4.79 5.69
C ALA A 27 3.28 5.06 4.17
N THR A 28 4.29 5.81 3.74
CA THR A 28 4.59 6.03 2.33
C THR A 28 5.17 4.73 1.79
N VAL A 29 4.35 3.95 1.08
CA VAL A 29 4.83 2.76 0.36
C VAL A 29 5.64 3.24 -0.84
N TYR A 30 6.95 3.30 -0.65
CA TYR A 30 7.88 3.49 -1.76
C TYR A 30 7.90 2.25 -2.65
N PHE A 31 8.02 2.44 -3.96
CA PHE A 31 8.40 1.37 -4.90
C PHE A 31 9.86 0.95 -4.63
N MET A 32 10.11 0.18 -3.58
CA MET A 32 11.44 -0.31 -3.23
C MET A 32 11.55 -1.82 -3.45
N VAL A 33 12.55 -2.24 -4.23
CA VAL A 33 12.94 -3.64 -4.44
C VAL A 33 14.32 -3.85 -3.82
N GLY A 34 14.39 -4.73 -2.80
CA GLY A 34 15.64 -5.18 -2.16
C GLY A 34 15.88 -6.67 -2.45
N GLN A 35 17.09 -7.02 -2.88
CA GLN A 35 17.51 -8.39 -3.19
C GLN A 35 18.17 -9.06 -1.98
N LEU A 36 17.72 -10.26 -1.60
CA LEU A 36 18.52 -11.32 -0.96
C LEU A 36 17.93 -12.71 -1.28
N GLN A 37 18.80 -13.63 -1.70
CA GLN A 37 18.52 -14.84 -2.48
C GLN A 37 17.73 -15.98 -1.78
N ASP A 38 16.94 -16.68 -2.59
CA ASP A 38 16.53 -18.09 -2.56
C ASP A 38 15.64 -18.71 -1.46
N GLN A 39 15.21 -18.00 -0.41
CA GLN A 39 14.17 -18.52 0.51
C GLN A 39 13.14 -17.50 1.04
N VAL A 40 13.16 -16.28 0.54
CA VAL A 40 12.25 -15.22 1.00
C VAL A 40 11.31 -14.84 -0.13
N GLU A 41 10.00 -14.81 0.13
CA GLU A 41 9.06 -14.12 -0.76
C GLU A 41 9.39 -12.63 -0.72
N ILE A 42 10.07 -12.14 -1.76
CA ILE A 42 10.44 -10.73 -1.91
C ILE A 42 9.29 -10.00 -2.61
N PHE A 43 8.99 -8.80 -2.14
CA PHE A 43 8.06 -7.91 -2.80
C PHE A 43 8.75 -7.27 -4.01
N HIS A 44 8.16 -7.45 -5.20
CA HIS A 44 8.75 -6.99 -6.46
C HIS A 44 8.23 -5.62 -6.93
N GLY A 45 7.41 -4.94 -6.13
CA GLY A 45 6.76 -3.70 -6.54
C GLY A 45 5.45 -3.91 -7.29
N ILE A 46 4.89 -2.80 -7.77
CA ILE A 46 3.66 -2.75 -8.57
C ILE A 46 4.06 -2.46 -10.03
N LEU A 47 3.61 -3.30 -10.94
CA LEU A 47 3.88 -3.21 -12.37
C LEU A 47 2.69 -2.58 -13.10
N PRO A 48 2.85 -1.42 -13.77
CA PRO A 48 1.87 -0.95 -14.73
C PRO A 48 1.74 -1.94 -15.89
N ASP A 49 0.53 -2.46 -16.09
CA ASP A 49 0.23 -3.47 -17.09
C ASP A 49 -0.94 -3.01 -17.96
N THR A 50 -0.60 -2.59 -19.19
CA THR A 50 -1.58 -2.19 -20.20
C THR A 50 -2.34 -3.39 -20.79
N GLY A 51 -1.85 -4.62 -20.58
CA GLY A 51 -2.58 -5.85 -20.91
C GLY A 51 -3.69 -6.19 -19.91
N ALA A 52 -3.57 -5.72 -18.67
CA ALA A 52 -4.64 -5.79 -17.68
C ALA A 52 -5.64 -4.65 -17.94
N ALA A 53 -6.72 -4.95 -18.65
CA ALA A 53 -7.64 -3.91 -19.12
C ALA A 53 -8.47 -3.24 -18.01
N ARG A 54 -8.94 -4.01 -17.01
CA ARG A 54 -9.99 -3.51 -16.09
C ARG A 54 -9.69 -3.68 -14.61
N VAL A 55 -8.92 -4.69 -14.23
CA VAL A 55 -8.80 -5.10 -12.83
C VAL A 55 -7.33 -5.16 -12.47
N SER A 56 -6.94 -4.44 -11.42
CA SER A 56 -5.61 -4.59 -10.85
C SER A 56 -5.59 -5.83 -9.97
N THR A 57 -4.55 -6.65 -10.11
CA THR A 57 -4.50 -7.97 -9.47
C THR A 57 -3.19 -8.19 -8.75
N VAL A 58 -3.19 -9.07 -7.75
CA VAL A 58 -2.00 -9.51 -7.04
C VAL A 58 -2.07 -11.00 -6.75
N GLY A 59 -0.98 -11.73 -6.94
CA GLY A 59 -0.86 -13.11 -6.50
C GLY A 59 -0.54 -13.24 -5.01
N ARG A 60 -1.05 -14.29 -4.35
CA ARG A 60 -0.88 -14.52 -2.89
C ARG A 60 0.55 -14.35 -2.39
N ARG A 61 1.56 -14.88 -3.10
CA ARG A 61 2.96 -14.79 -2.68
C ARG A 61 3.47 -13.35 -2.60
N GLN A 62 3.06 -12.48 -3.53
CA GLN A 62 3.46 -11.08 -3.54
C GLN A 62 2.72 -10.27 -2.49
N LEU A 63 1.45 -10.60 -2.23
CA LEU A 63 0.71 -10.05 -1.10
C LEU A 63 1.37 -10.44 0.23
N THR A 64 1.72 -11.72 0.43
CA THR A 64 2.41 -12.19 1.64
C THR A 64 3.76 -11.51 1.81
N ALA A 65 4.51 -11.28 0.73
CA ALA A 65 5.74 -10.49 0.76
C ALA A 65 5.48 -9.04 1.22
N LEU A 66 4.46 -8.39 0.69
CA LEU A 66 4.10 -7.02 1.09
C LEU A 66 3.63 -6.96 2.55
N GLN A 67 2.85 -7.94 3.02
CA GLN A 67 2.37 -8.02 4.41
C GLN A 67 3.51 -8.24 5.42
N LYS A 68 4.64 -8.84 5.02
CA LYS A 68 5.83 -8.91 5.88
C LYS A 68 6.44 -7.53 6.12
N ILE A 69 6.33 -6.62 5.13
CA ILE A 69 6.80 -5.24 5.23
C ILE A 69 5.76 -4.39 5.96
N TYR A 70 4.47 -4.61 5.67
CA TYR A 70 3.34 -3.87 6.23
C TYR A 70 2.28 -4.83 6.82
N PRO A 71 2.45 -5.27 8.09
CA PRO A 71 1.58 -6.26 8.71
C PRO A 71 0.11 -5.85 8.87
N GLY A 72 -0.19 -4.54 8.78
CA GLY A 72 -1.54 -4.00 8.88
C GLY A 72 -2.41 -4.18 7.64
N ILE A 73 -1.87 -4.69 6.53
CA ILE A 73 -2.64 -4.94 5.30
C ILE A 73 -3.55 -6.16 5.52
N ILE A 74 -4.86 -5.92 5.58
CA ILE A 74 -5.89 -6.94 5.77
C ILE A 74 -6.64 -7.14 4.45
N VAL A 75 -6.82 -8.40 4.06
CA VAL A 75 -7.65 -8.76 2.88
C VAL A 75 -9.12 -8.65 3.24
N ASP A 76 -9.86 -7.85 2.49
CA ASP A 76 -11.31 -7.85 2.52
C ASP A 76 -11.84 -9.09 1.78
N LYS A 77 -12.19 -10.10 2.56
CA LYS A 77 -12.76 -11.36 2.06
C LYS A 77 -14.22 -11.24 1.65
N SER A 78 -14.92 -10.17 2.01
CA SER A 78 -16.30 -9.94 1.55
C SER A 78 -16.36 -9.71 0.03
N ARG A 79 -15.24 -9.29 -0.56
CA ARG A 79 -15.03 -9.07 -1.99
C ARG A 79 -14.52 -10.31 -2.75
N ALA A 80 -14.56 -11.48 -2.11
CA ALA A 80 -14.25 -12.74 -2.79
C ALA A 80 -15.26 -13.00 -3.91
N GLY A 81 -14.78 -13.48 -5.07
CA GLY A 81 -15.60 -13.74 -6.26
C GLY A 81 -16.08 -12.49 -7.01
N GLU A 82 -15.65 -11.28 -6.64
CA GLU A 82 -16.03 -10.05 -7.36
C GLU A 82 -15.55 -10.05 -8.81
N TYR A 83 -14.38 -10.64 -9.06
CA TYR A 83 -13.83 -10.80 -10.41
C TYR A 83 -13.40 -12.23 -10.71
N SER A 84 -13.62 -12.63 -11.96
CA SER A 84 -13.14 -13.88 -12.54
C SER A 84 -12.25 -13.55 -13.73
N ILE A 85 -10.94 -13.82 -13.61
CA ILE A 85 -9.91 -13.37 -14.55
C ILE A 85 -9.27 -14.57 -15.25
N ARG A 86 -9.14 -14.51 -16.58
CA ARG A 86 -8.36 -15.47 -17.36
C ARG A 86 -6.98 -14.93 -17.63
N PHE A 87 -5.95 -15.71 -17.29
CA PHE A 87 -4.57 -15.41 -17.61
C PHE A 87 -4.14 -16.25 -18.82
N GLY A 88 -3.91 -15.60 -19.97
CA GLY A 88 -3.58 -16.29 -21.21
C GLY A 88 -4.70 -17.21 -21.70
N GLN A 89 -4.35 -18.43 -22.12
CA GLN A 89 -5.30 -19.43 -22.61
C GLN A 89 -5.86 -20.36 -21.51
N GLY A 90 -5.53 -20.11 -20.24
CA GLY A 90 -5.98 -20.93 -19.12
C GLY A 90 -7.43 -20.69 -18.70
N ASP A 91 -7.88 -21.47 -17.71
CA ASP A 91 -9.17 -21.30 -17.07
C ASP A 91 -9.24 -19.97 -16.29
N SER A 92 -10.47 -19.49 -16.09
CA SER A 92 -10.69 -18.34 -15.22
C SER A 92 -10.36 -18.69 -13.77
N VAL A 93 -9.77 -17.74 -13.06
CA VAL A 93 -9.53 -17.81 -11.62
C VAL A 93 -10.35 -16.71 -10.96
N ASP A 94 -11.09 -17.06 -9.92
CA ASP A 94 -11.86 -16.10 -9.14
C ASP A 94 -10.97 -15.42 -8.10
N SER A 95 -11.25 -14.15 -7.82
CA SER A 95 -10.56 -13.40 -6.77
C SER A 95 -10.91 -13.93 -5.38
N GLU A 96 -9.93 -14.07 -4.49
CA GLU A 96 -10.12 -14.51 -3.10
C GLU A 96 -10.54 -13.37 -2.15
N GLY A 97 -10.49 -12.13 -2.63
CA GLY A 97 -10.77 -10.91 -1.90
C GLY A 97 -10.09 -9.71 -2.56
N ALA A 98 -10.08 -8.57 -1.88
CA ALA A 98 -9.39 -7.38 -2.33
C ALA A 98 -8.60 -6.71 -1.21
N ILE A 99 -7.60 -5.92 -1.58
CA ILE A 99 -6.86 -5.02 -0.70
C ILE A 99 -6.78 -3.65 -1.35
N THR A 100 -6.85 -2.58 -0.55
CA THR A 100 -6.58 -1.22 -1.01
C THR A 100 -5.18 -0.83 -0.58
N ILE A 101 -4.35 -0.42 -1.54
CA ILE A 101 -2.98 0.04 -1.30
C ILE A 101 -2.88 1.52 -1.60
N LYS A 102 -2.35 2.29 -0.65
CA LYS A 102 -1.97 3.68 -0.91
C LYS A 102 -0.73 3.71 -1.80
N THR A 103 -0.83 4.36 -2.95
CA THR A 103 0.28 4.55 -3.89
C THR A 103 0.48 6.05 -4.16
N PRO A 104 1.61 6.47 -4.75
CA PRO A 104 1.83 7.86 -5.15
C PRO A 104 0.78 8.41 -6.13
N ILE A 105 0.11 7.56 -6.92
CA ILE A 105 -0.98 8.00 -7.81
C ILE A 105 -2.35 8.03 -7.13
N GLY A 106 -2.47 7.48 -5.91
CA GLY A 106 -3.72 7.38 -5.16
C GLY A 106 -3.93 6.00 -4.55
N ASN A 107 -5.10 5.79 -3.95
CA ASN A 107 -5.50 4.49 -3.41
C ASN A 107 -5.93 3.57 -4.56
N VAL A 108 -5.30 2.40 -4.65
CA VAL A 108 -5.57 1.41 -5.69
C VAL A 108 -6.05 0.11 -5.06
N ASP A 109 -7.18 -0.40 -5.55
CA ASP A 109 -7.66 -1.73 -5.20
C ASP A 109 -6.96 -2.80 -6.02
N PHE A 110 -6.42 -3.82 -5.36
CA PHE A 110 -5.89 -5.03 -5.98
C PHE A 110 -6.71 -6.25 -5.56
N HIS A 111 -7.20 -7.00 -6.55
CA HIS A 111 -7.88 -8.26 -6.33
C HIS A 111 -6.88 -9.40 -6.16
N VAL A 112 -7.05 -10.17 -5.09
CA VAL A 112 -6.13 -11.24 -4.71
C VAL A 112 -6.46 -12.47 -5.55
N MET A 113 -5.48 -12.97 -6.29
CA MET A 113 -5.62 -14.11 -7.19
C MET A 113 -4.82 -15.30 -6.66
N ASN A 114 -5.38 -16.50 -6.81
CA ASN A 114 -4.65 -17.75 -6.57
C ASN A 114 -3.74 -18.12 -7.75
N THR A 115 -2.86 -17.20 -8.12
CA THR A 115 -1.93 -17.34 -9.25
C THR A 115 -0.57 -16.75 -8.89
N PRO A 116 0.52 -17.16 -9.55
CA PRO A 116 1.85 -16.56 -9.35
C PRO A 116 1.99 -15.22 -10.08
N THR A 117 1.01 -14.32 -9.91
CA THR A 117 0.97 -13.01 -10.58
C THR A 117 1.62 -11.93 -9.69
N PRO A 118 2.39 -10.98 -10.25
CA PRO A 118 2.84 -9.81 -9.50
C PRO A 118 1.68 -8.87 -9.17
N PHE A 119 1.95 -7.76 -8.48
CA PHE A 119 1.00 -6.65 -8.46
C PHE A 119 0.93 -6.05 -9.86
N LEU A 120 -0.19 -6.20 -10.54
CA LEU A 120 -0.47 -5.63 -11.85
C LEU A 120 -1.43 -4.45 -11.68
N LEU A 121 -0.98 -3.26 -12.03
CA LEU A 121 -1.79 -2.05 -12.10
C LEU A 121 -2.42 -1.95 -13.49
N CYS A 122 -3.74 -2.13 -13.56
CA CYS A 122 -4.49 -2.12 -14.80
C CYS A 122 -4.63 -0.72 -15.41
N ILE A 123 -4.88 -0.67 -16.72
CA ILE A 123 -5.11 0.58 -17.43
C ILE A 123 -6.33 1.35 -16.92
N ALA A 124 -7.41 0.67 -16.53
CA ALA A 124 -8.59 1.34 -15.96
C ALA A 124 -8.28 2.07 -14.64
N ASN A 125 -7.42 1.52 -13.78
CA ASN A 125 -7.00 2.21 -12.56
C ASN A 125 -6.03 3.35 -12.87
N MET A 126 -5.16 3.19 -13.87
CA MET A 126 -4.33 4.30 -14.34
C MET A 126 -5.20 5.46 -14.85
N ASP A 127 -6.18 5.18 -15.71
CA ASP A 127 -7.14 6.17 -16.22
C ASP A 127 -7.92 6.84 -15.08
N HIS A 128 -8.41 6.05 -14.11
CA HIS A 128 -9.14 6.56 -12.94
C HIS A 128 -8.31 7.54 -12.11
N HIS A 129 -7.00 7.32 -12.03
CA HIS A 129 -6.07 8.19 -11.31
C HIS A 129 -5.42 9.27 -12.19
N GLU A 130 -5.87 9.42 -13.44
CA GLU A 130 -5.28 10.34 -14.43
C GLU A 130 -3.76 10.12 -14.58
N ALA A 131 -3.36 8.85 -14.51
CA ALA A 131 -1.98 8.41 -14.60
C ALA A 131 -1.75 7.63 -15.91
N TYR A 132 -0.51 7.62 -16.39
CA TYR A 132 -0.12 6.79 -17.54
C TYR A 132 1.34 6.32 -17.42
N LEU A 133 1.65 5.24 -18.13
CA LEU A 133 3.02 4.76 -18.30
C LEU A 133 3.71 5.54 -19.43
N ASP A 134 4.66 6.40 -19.08
CA ASP A 134 5.64 6.94 -20.03
C ASP A 134 6.76 5.91 -20.21
N ASN A 135 6.65 5.11 -21.27
CA ASN A 135 7.62 4.07 -21.58
C ASN A 135 8.96 4.61 -22.11
N THR A 136 9.04 5.89 -22.50
CA THR A 136 10.28 6.49 -23.00
C THR A 136 11.22 6.87 -21.87
N THR A 137 10.66 7.26 -20.72
CA THR A 137 11.41 7.55 -19.50
C THR A 137 11.25 6.46 -18.44
N ASN A 138 10.47 5.42 -18.73
CA ASN A 138 10.15 4.33 -17.81
C ASN A 138 9.56 4.85 -16.47
N CYS A 139 8.59 5.76 -16.58
CA CYS A 139 7.93 6.39 -15.42
C CYS A 139 6.42 6.19 -15.45
N LEU A 140 5.82 6.02 -14.28
CA LEU A 140 4.39 6.27 -14.08
C LEU A 140 4.20 7.76 -13.81
N VAL A 141 3.38 8.43 -14.63
CA VAL A 141 3.21 9.89 -14.64
C VAL A 141 1.78 10.24 -14.23
N LYS A 142 1.61 11.23 -13.34
CA LYS A 142 0.32 11.82 -12.95
C LYS A 142 0.50 13.33 -12.74
N GLY A 143 -0.03 14.15 -13.65
CA GLY A 143 0.28 15.58 -13.66
C GLY A 143 1.80 15.82 -13.70
N ASP A 144 2.33 16.57 -12.74
CA ASP A 144 3.78 16.81 -12.59
C ASP A 144 4.51 15.69 -11.82
N LEU A 145 3.78 14.78 -11.17
CA LEU A 145 4.37 13.64 -10.48
C LEU A 145 4.96 12.65 -11.49
N ARG A 146 6.24 12.30 -11.29
CA ARG A 146 6.94 11.26 -12.05
C ARG A 146 7.51 10.23 -11.09
N VAL A 147 7.03 8.99 -11.20
CA VAL A 147 7.52 7.86 -10.42
C VAL A 147 8.30 6.94 -11.33
N LEU A 148 9.61 6.80 -11.08
CA LEU A 148 10.45 5.89 -11.84
C LEU A 148 10.07 4.44 -11.55
N ILE A 149 9.86 3.64 -12.60
CA ILE A 149 9.59 2.22 -12.48
C ILE A 149 10.92 1.49 -12.58
N VAL A 150 11.34 0.82 -11.51
CA VAL A 150 12.63 0.12 -11.48
C VAL A 150 12.39 -1.38 -11.42
N TRP A 151 12.91 -2.11 -12.40
CA TRP A 151 12.99 -3.58 -12.39
C TRP A 151 14.38 -4.00 -11.89
N LYS A 152 14.47 -4.83 -10.85
CA LYS A 152 15.73 -5.38 -10.33
C LYS A 152 15.62 -6.86 -10.03
#